data_AF-A0A285XU46-F1
#
_entry.id   AF-A0A285XU46-F1
#
_cell.length_a   1.000
_cell.length_b   1.000
_cell.length_c   1.000
_cell.angle_alpha   90.00
_cell.angle_beta   90.00
_cell.angle_gamma   90.00
#
_symmetry.space_group_name_H-M   'P 1'
#
loop_
_entity.id
_entity.type
_entity.pdbx_description
1 polymer ?
#
loop_
_entity_poly.entity_id
_entity_poly.type
_entity_poly.pdbx_seq_one_letter_code
_entity_poly.pdbx_strand_id
1 'polypeptide(L)'
;MIDITVAVVAKECLPGKVKTRLTPALTPSGAARVAAASLADTLATVAALPAARHVLFFDGDVLPDGAEDFDVLHQPGGGLDERLGFLFDAIDGPLLLVGMDTPQVSAEALAPLFDDPERDAWFGPAEDGGFWSLYLREPTGDLLRGVPMSQDDTGAVQFARLTGAGLDVGVLETLLDVDTVPDAERVAALVPDSRFARALQAEESSAGSSAAPSSSARSSFARSSFTTTGGTRS
;
A
#
# COMPACT_ATOMS: atom_id res chain seq x y z
N MET A 1 26.64 -9.85 13.60
CA MET A 1 25.43 -9.54 12.84
C MET A 1 24.47 -8.97 13.85
N ILE A 2 23.96 -7.78 13.61
CA ILE A 2 22.99 -7.16 14.52
C ILE A 2 21.67 -7.92 14.36
N ASP A 3 21.06 -8.30 15.48
CA ASP A 3 19.77 -8.99 15.49
C ASP A 3 18.66 -7.95 15.31
N ILE A 4 18.35 -7.64 14.05
CA ILE A 4 17.34 -6.64 13.68
C ILE A 4 15.96 -7.29 13.71
N THR A 5 14.99 -6.60 14.33
CA THR A 5 13.56 -6.89 14.17
C THR A 5 13.01 -6.04 13.03
N VAL A 6 12.27 -6.65 12.11
CA VAL A 6 11.56 -5.92 11.06
C VAL A 6 10.05 -6.03 11.31
N ALA A 7 9.41 -4.89 11.48
CA ALA A 7 7.97 -4.78 11.71
C ALA A 7 7.26 -4.18 10.49
N VAL A 8 6.19 -4.84 10.04
CA VAL A 8 5.27 -4.27 9.05
C VAL A 8 4.07 -3.69 9.80
N VAL A 9 3.82 -2.39 9.65
CA VAL A 9 2.59 -1.77 10.16
C VAL A 9 1.49 -1.91 9.12
N ALA A 10 0.42 -2.61 9.50
CA ALA A 10 -0.68 -2.89 8.60
C ALA A 10 -2.04 -2.85 9.31
N LYS A 11 -3.08 -2.58 8.54
CA LYS A 11 -4.47 -2.78 8.94
C LYS A 11 -5.16 -3.75 8.00
N GLU A 12 -6.21 -4.40 8.49
CA GLU A 12 -7.00 -5.32 7.68
C GLU A 12 -7.57 -4.62 6.44
N CYS A 13 -7.39 -5.25 5.28
CA CYS A 13 -7.81 -4.73 3.98
C CYS A 13 -9.32 -4.94 3.77
N LEU A 14 -10.14 -4.21 4.53
CA LEU A 14 -11.60 -4.31 4.49
C LEU A 14 -12.20 -3.37 3.42
N PRO A 15 -13.22 -3.83 2.66
CA PRO A 15 -13.94 -2.98 1.71
C PRO A 15 -14.48 -1.69 2.35
N GLY A 16 -14.18 -0.55 1.74
CA GLY A 16 -14.61 0.76 2.23
C GLY A 16 -13.84 1.30 3.45
N LYS A 17 -12.80 0.59 3.93
CA LYS A 17 -11.92 1.02 5.03
C LYS A 17 -10.49 1.31 4.58
N VAL A 18 -10.07 0.71 3.47
CA VAL A 18 -8.75 0.90 2.87
C VAL A 18 -8.88 1.46 1.46
N LYS A 19 -7.87 2.23 1.03
CA LYS A 19 -7.74 2.76 -0.33
C LYS A 19 -9.03 3.38 -0.87
N THR A 20 -9.70 4.18 -0.03
CA THR A 20 -10.98 4.81 -0.38
C THR A 20 -10.83 5.79 -1.54
N ARG A 21 -9.63 6.34 -1.77
CA ARG A 21 -9.32 7.20 -2.92
C ARG A 21 -9.15 6.44 -4.24
N LEU A 22 -9.05 5.11 -4.23
CA LEU A 22 -9.20 4.28 -5.44
C LEU A 22 -10.67 4.12 -5.85
N THR A 23 -11.61 4.48 -4.98
CA THR A 23 -13.05 4.52 -5.31
C THR A 23 -13.40 5.92 -5.83
N PRO A 24 -14.20 6.08 -6.90
CA PRO A 24 -15.05 5.07 -7.54
C PRO A 24 -14.43 4.36 -8.76
N ALA A 25 -13.16 4.59 -9.08
CA ALA A 25 -12.51 3.91 -10.22
C ALA A 25 -12.52 2.39 -10.03
N LEU A 26 -12.26 1.94 -8.80
CA LEU A 26 -12.47 0.57 -8.36
C LEU A 26 -13.70 0.47 -7.46
N THR A 27 -14.30 -0.71 -7.40
CA THR A 27 -15.31 -1.02 -6.36
C THR A 27 -14.64 -1.05 -4.98
N PRO A 28 -15.38 -0.84 -3.87
CA PRO A 28 -14.80 -0.96 -2.52
C PRO A 28 -14.14 -2.32 -2.26
N SER A 29 -14.70 -3.40 -2.81
CA SER A 29 -14.11 -4.74 -2.75
C SER A 29 -12.87 -4.88 -3.63
N GLY A 30 -12.85 -4.22 -4.80
CA GLY A 30 -11.68 -4.18 -5.68
C GLY A 30 -10.51 -3.42 -5.05
N ALA A 31 -10.78 -2.24 -4.48
CA ALA A 31 -9.77 -1.47 -3.73
C ALA A 31 -9.20 -2.27 -2.55
N ALA A 32 -10.04 -3.02 -1.83
CA ALA A 32 -9.60 -3.92 -0.77
C ALA A 32 -8.70 -5.07 -1.28
N ARG A 33 -9.05 -5.69 -2.42
CA ARG A 33 -8.20 -6.72 -3.04
C ARG A 33 -6.85 -6.18 -3.50
N VAL A 34 -6.83 -4.98 -4.09
CA VAL A 34 -5.58 -4.31 -4.49
C VAL A 34 -4.72 -3.99 -3.27
N ALA A 35 -5.31 -3.49 -2.18
CA ALA A 35 -4.60 -3.25 -0.92
C ALA A 35 -4.06 -4.54 -0.29
N ALA A 36 -4.83 -5.63 -0.30
CA ALA A 36 -4.39 -6.93 0.20
C ALA A 36 -3.22 -7.49 -0.62
N ALA A 37 -3.27 -7.36 -1.95
CA ALA A 37 -2.18 -7.75 -2.83
C ALA A 37 -0.92 -6.92 -2.59
N SER A 38 -1.07 -5.61 -2.34
CA SER A 38 0.03 -4.72 -1.95
C SER A 38 0.72 -5.20 -0.67
N LEU A 39 -0.06 -5.40 0.40
CA LEU A 39 0.45 -5.89 1.67
C LEU A 39 1.13 -7.27 1.52
N ALA A 40 0.55 -8.17 0.72
CA ALA A 40 1.14 -9.49 0.48
C ALA A 40 2.49 -9.44 -0.26
N ASP A 41 2.71 -8.45 -1.13
CA ASP A 41 4.02 -8.22 -1.75
C ASP A 41 5.02 -7.65 -0.73
N THR A 42 4.61 -6.67 0.08
CA THR A 42 5.44 -6.12 1.17
C THR A 42 5.86 -7.19 2.18
N LEU A 43 4.93 -8.05 2.62
CA LEU A 43 5.23 -9.16 3.54
C LEU A 43 6.21 -10.15 2.93
N ALA A 44 6.06 -10.47 1.63
CA ALA A 44 6.98 -11.36 0.93
C ALA A 44 8.41 -10.78 0.85
N THR A 45 8.54 -9.48 0.57
CA THR A 45 9.84 -8.80 0.60
C THR A 45 10.44 -8.83 2.00
N VAL A 46 9.66 -8.46 3.02
CA VAL A 46 10.15 -8.39 4.41
C VAL A 46 10.57 -9.77 4.92
N ALA A 47 9.79 -10.82 4.66
CA ALA A 47 10.13 -12.19 5.08
C ALA A 47 11.44 -12.71 4.47
N ALA A 48 11.89 -12.15 3.34
CA ALA A 48 13.14 -12.51 2.69
C ALA A 48 14.35 -11.73 3.20
N LEU A 49 14.17 -10.74 4.08
CA LEU A 49 15.25 -9.94 4.64
C LEU A 49 16.05 -10.74 5.68
N PRO A 50 17.35 -10.45 5.85
CA PRO A 50 18.17 -11.06 6.89
C PRO A 50 17.86 -10.44 8.27
N ALA A 51 16.69 -10.74 8.81
CA ALA A 51 16.24 -10.29 10.13
C ALA A 51 16.24 -11.43 11.15
N ALA A 52 16.47 -11.10 12.42
CA ALA A 52 16.34 -12.06 13.52
C ALA A 52 14.86 -12.36 13.82
N ARG A 53 13.97 -11.40 13.54
CA ARG A 53 12.55 -11.48 13.84
C ARG A 53 11.72 -10.65 12.87
N HIS A 54 10.55 -11.18 12.48
CA HIS A 54 9.55 -10.46 11.70
C HIS A 54 8.28 -10.26 12.55
N VAL A 55 7.79 -9.03 12.59
CA VAL A 55 6.59 -8.65 13.35
C VAL A 55 5.55 -8.07 12.41
N LEU A 56 4.30 -8.51 12.54
CA LEU A 56 3.16 -7.86 11.92
C LEU A 56 2.46 -7.01 12.98
N PHE A 57 2.65 -5.68 12.91
CA PHE A 57 1.99 -4.73 13.80
C PHE A 57 0.60 -4.38 13.26
N PHE A 58 -0.41 -5.14 13.72
CA PHE A 58 -1.67 -5.33 13.00
C PHE A 58 -2.90 -4.69 13.65
N ASP A 59 -3.67 -3.94 12.85
CA ASP A 59 -5.01 -3.46 13.20
C ASP A 59 -6.06 -4.24 12.40
N GLY A 60 -6.55 -5.34 12.96
CA GLY A 60 -7.45 -6.26 12.28
C GLY A 60 -7.69 -7.58 13.01
N ASP A 61 -8.71 -8.31 12.55
CA ASP A 61 -9.10 -9.61 13.09
C ASP A 61 -8.62 -10.76 12.18
N VAL A 62 -8.64 -10.56 10.86
CA VAL A 62 -8.23 -11.56 9.88
C VAL A 62 -6.83 -11.28 9.38
N LEU A 63 -5.90 -12.19 9.66
CA LEU A 63 -4.52 -12.07 9.20
C LEU A 63 -4.44 -12.12 7.66
N PRO A 64 -3.58 -11.31 7.05
CA PRO A 64 -3.35 -11.34 5.61
C PRO A 64 -2.58 -12.61 5.20
N ASP A 65 -2.73 -13.00 3.94
CA ASP A 65 -1.92 -14.06 3.34
C ASP A 65 -0.43 -13.67 3.39
N GLY A 66 0.46 -14.62 3.73
CA GLY A 66 1.91 -14.36 3.83
C GLY A 66 2.39 -13.92 5.22
N ALA A 67 1.51 -13.86 6.22
CA ALA A 67 1.85 -13.53 7.60
C ALA A 67 2.20 -14.76 8.48
N GLU A 68 2.33 -15.96 7.89
CA GLU A 68 2.49 -17.22 8.64
C GLU A 68 3.77 -17.25 9.50
N ASP A 69 4.83 -16.61 9.02
CA ASP A 69 6.14 -16.54 9.70
C ASP A 69 6.35 -15.22 10.49
N PHE A 70 5.28 -14.44 10.70
CA PHE A 70 5.33 -13.19 11.44
C PHE A 70 4.74 -13.35 12.85
N ASP A 71 5.44 -12.80 13.85
CA ASP A 71 4.85 -12.58 15.16
C ASP A 71 3.82 -11.45 15.08
N VAL A 72 2.58 -11.72 15.46
CA VAL A 72 1.52 -10.71 15.42
C VAL A 72 1.52 -9.91 16.71
N LEU A 73 1.69 -8.58 16.57
CA LEU A 73 1.49 -7.62 17.65
C LEU A 73 0.31 -6.72 17.28
N HIS A 74 -0.77 -6.79 18.04
CA HIS A 74 -1.95 -5.97 17.75
C HIS A 74 -1.70 -4.50 18.10
N GLN A 75 -2.15 -3.60 17.22
CA GLN A 75 -2.09 -2.16 17.46
C GLN A 75 -2.97 -1.77 18.65
N PRO A 76 -2.48 -0.91 19.57
CA PRO A 76 -3.34 -0.36 20.62
C PRO A 76 -4.33 0.66 20.02
N GLY A 77 -5.30 1.09 20.81
CA GLY A 77 -6.09 2.28 20.46
C GLY A 77 -5.23 3.55 20.47
N GLY A 78 -5.64 4.57 19.72
CA GLY A 78 -4.98 5.88 19.70
C GLY A 78 -4.64 6.40 18.30
N GLY A 79 -3.94 7.53 18.27
CA GLY A 79 -3.35 8.11 17.07
C GLY A 79 -2.35 7.17 16.41
N LEU A 80 -2.00 7.41 15.14
CA LEU A 80 -0.96 6.60 14.48
C LEU A 80 0.41 6.81 15.16
N ASP A 81 0.72 8.03 15.59
CA ASP A 81 1.91 8.37 16.35
C ASP A 81 1.99 7.63 17.69
N GLU A 82 0.87 7.51 18.41
CA GLU A 82 0.79 6.76 19.67
C GLU A 82 0.98 5.25 19.45
N ARG A 83 0.39 4.72 18.38
CA ARG A 83 0.51 3.31 17.99
C ARG A 83 1.93 2.96 17.56
N LEU A 84 2.55 3.76 16.70
CA LEU A 84 3.94 3.55 16.32
C LEU A 84 4.86 3.73 17.54
N GLY A 85 4.60 4.73 18.39
CA GLY A 85 5.34 4.90 19.66
C GLY A 85 5.25 3.65 20.56
N PHE A 86 4.08 3.03 20.66
CA PHE A 86 3.92 1.77 21.38
C PHE A 86 4.77 0.63 20.79
N LEU A 87 4.80 0.47 19.46
CA LEU A 87 5.63 -0.52 18.80
C LEU A 87 7.12 -0.33 19.14
N PHE A 88 7.61 0.92 19.06
CA PHE A 88 9.01 1.24 19.34
C PHE A 88 9.38 1.09 20.83
N ASP A 89 8.42 1.16 21.76
CA ASP A 89 8.67 0.82 23.17
C ASP A 89 8.60 -0.68 23.47
N ALA A 90 7.90 -1.45 22.63
CA ALA A 90 7.62 -2.86 22.87
C ALA A 90 8.70 -3.81 22.32
N ILE A 91 9.56 -3.32 21.43
CA ILE A 91 10.63 -4.11 20.80
C ILE A 91 11.96 -3.72 21.43
N ASP A 92 12.63 -4.70 22.02
CA ASP A 92 14.01 -4.55 22.46
C ASP A 92 14.98 -4.73 21.28
N GLY A 93 16.00 -3.87 21.22
CA GLY A 93 17.03 -3.91 20.19
C GLY A 93 16.59 -3.30 18.85
N PRO A 94 17.47 -3.32 17.83
CA PRO A 94 17.24 -2.57 16.60
C PRO A 94 15.95 -2.94 15.87
N LEU A 95 15.17 -1.93 15.51
CA LEU A 95 13.85 -2.08 14.90
C LEU A 95 13.77 -1.30 13.60
N LEU A 96 13.39 -1.99 12.51
CA LEU A 96 12.98 -1.42 11.24
C LEU A 96 11.45 -1.51 11.10
N LEU A 97 10.79 -0.37 10.94
CA LEU A 97 9.38 -0.26 10.57
C LEU A 97 9.25 -0.13 9.04
N VAL A 98 8.30 -0.87 8.45
CA VAL A 98 7.91 -0.77 7.03
C VAL A 98 6.39 -0.58 6.93
N GLY A 99 5.95 0.39 6.12
CA GLY A 99 4.53 0.64 5.83
C GLY A 99 3.94 -0.39 4.86
N MET A 100 2.63 -0.64 4.95
CA MET A 100 1.91 -1.60 4.10
C MET A 100 1.63 -1.16 2.65
N ASP A 101 1.89 0.11 2.33
CA ASP A 101 1.36 0.79 1.15
C ASP A 101 2.39 0.99 0.01
N THR A 102 3.54 0.33 0.12
CA THR A 102 4.67 0.39 -0.82
C THR A 102 5.01 -1.00 -1.39
N PRO A 103 4.19 -1.55 -2.30
CA PRO A 103 4.41 -2.89 -2.84
C PRO A 103 5.68 -3.01 -3.70
N GLN A 104 6.27 -1.89 -4.09
CA GLN A 104 7.56 -1.81 -4.77
C GLN A 104 8.78 -1.84 -3.83
N VAL A 105 8.57 -1.92 -2.51
CA VAL A 105 9.68 -2.09 -1.56
C VAL A 105 10.51 -3.32 -1.94
N SER A 106 11.83 -3.17 -1.91
CA SER A 106 12.78 -4.21 -2.32
C SER A 106 13.89 -4.38 -1.30
N ALA A 107 14.62 -5.50 -1.38
CA ALA A 107 15.82 -5.69 -0.57
C ALA A 107 16.90 -4.64 -0.90
N GLU A 108 16.96 -4.15 -2.14
CA GLU A 108 17.88 -3.09 -2.57
C GLU A 108 17.54 -1.74 -1.92
N ALA A 109 16.25 -1.42 -1.80
CA ALA A 109 15.75 -0.22 -1.12
C ALA A 109 16.20 -0.14 0.35
N LEU A 110 16.34 -1.31 0.99
CA LEU A 110 16.70 -1.48 2.39
C LEU A 110 18.17 -1.85 2.59
N ALA A 111 18.92 -2.16 1.52
CA ALA A 111 20.31 -2.59 1.60
C ALA A 111 21.22 -1.64 2.39
N PRO A 112 21.12 -0.29 2.24
CA PRO A 112 21.97 0.63 3.00
C PRO A 112 21.89 0.44 4.52
N LEU A 113 20.72 0.08 5.04
CA LEU A 113 20.53 -0.21 6.46
C LEU A 113 21.28 -1.48 6.88
N PHE A 114 21.20 -2.55 6.08
CA PHE A 114 21.86 -3.82 6.41
C PHE A 114 23.37 -3.76 6.20
N ASP A 115 23.85 -2.84 5.35
CA ASP A 115 25.28 -2.57 5.14
C ASP A 115 25.89 -1.75 6.28
N ASP A 116 25.12 -0.85 6.89
CA ASP A 116 25.54 -0.03 8.05
C ASP A 116 24.47 -0.03 9.16
N PRO A 117 24.28 -1.20 9.83
CA PRO A 117 23.26 -1.34 10.86
C PRO A 117 23.67 -0.69 12.18
N GLU A 118 24.94 -0.31 12.32
CA GLU A 118 25.47 0.44 13.47
C GLU A 118 25.09 1.92 13.41
N ARG A 119 24.49 2.44 12.34
CA ARG A 119 23.96 3.81 12.35
C ARG A 119 22.81 3.96 13.34
N ASP A 120 22.64 5.16 13.92
CA ASP A 120 21.59 5.40 14.91
C ASP A 120 20.19 5.25 14.31
N ALA A 121 19.97 5.76 13.10
CA ALA A 121 18.69 5.71 12.40
C ALA A 121 18.81 5.64 10.88
N TRP A 122 17.80 5.04 10.24
CA TRP A 122 17.56 5.14 8.79
C TRP A 122 16.13 5.59 8.53
N PHE A 123 15.95 6.51 7.60
CA PHE A 123 14.65 7.12 7.29
C PHE A 123 14.30 6.94 5.82
N GLY A 124 13.14 6.35 5.53
CA GLY A 124 12.61 6.16 4.19
C GLY A 124 11.49 7.18 3.89
N PRO A 125 11.78 8.31 3.21
CA PRO A 125 10.77 9.32 2.89
C PRO A 125 9.77 8.81 1.85
N ALA A 126 8.51 9.23 1.96
CA ALA A 126 7.49 8.97 0.94
C ALA A 126 7.26 10.22 0.04
N GLU A 127 6.89 10.02 -1.23
CA GLU A 127 6.62 11.14 -2.17
C GLU A 127 5.47 12.06 -1.71
N ASP A 128 4.55 11.57 -0.89
CA ASP A 128 3.38 12.31 -0.40
C ASP A 128 3.68 13.23 0.81
N GLY A 129 4.95 13.25 1.26
CA GLY A 129 5.39 14.01 2.42
C GLY A 129 5.44 13.21 3.71
N GLY A 130 5.00 11.96 3.72
CA GLY A 130 5.13 11.02 4.84
C GLY A 130 6.47 10.27 4.84
N PHE A 131 6.46 9.07 5.41
CA PHE A 131 7.59 8.13 5.39
C PHE A 131 7.08 6.69 5.30
N TRP A 132 7.71 5.89 4.44
CA TRP A 132 7.37 4.48 4.25
C TRP A 132 8.18 3.57 5.18
N SER A 133 9.28 4.07 5.74
CA SER A 133 10.18 3.29 6.60
C SER A 133 10.90 4.14 7.64
N LEU A 134 11.14 3.53 8.81
CA LEU A 134 11.93 4.10 9.89
C LEU A 134 12.67 2.99 10.64
N TYR A 135 13.99 3.12 10.74
CA TYR A 135 14.82 2.30 11.60
C TYR A 135 15.38 3.09 12.76
N LEU A 136 15.41 2.47 13.94
CA LEU A 136 16.17 2.94 15.10
C LEU A 136 17.01 1.78 15.65
N ARG A 137 18.30 2.03 15.86
CA ARG A 137 19.20 1.08 16.54
C ARG A 137 18.80 0.89 18.01
N GLU A 138 18.40 1.98 18.64
CA GLU A 138 17.86 2.00 20.01
C GLU A 138 16.42 2.54 19.94
N PRO A 139 15.41 1.67 19.77
CA PRO A 139 14.04 2.11 19.57
C PRO A 139 13.47 2.76 20.83
N THR A 140 12.75 3.86 20.63
CA THR A 140 11.98 4.54 21.66
C THR A 140 10.79 5.24 21.03
N GLY A 141 9.62 5.08 21.63
CA GLY A 141 8.39 5.72 21.17
C GLY A 141 8.38 7.24 21.35
N ASP A 142 9.28 7.80 22.16
CA ASP A 142 9.38 9.24 22.39
C ASP A 142 9.74 10.02 21.11
N LEU A 143 10.42 9.36 20.17
CA LEU A 143 10.75 9.94 18.87
C LEU A 143 9.58 9.93 17.88
N LEU A 144 8.45 9.29 18.21
CA LEU A 144 7.29 9.16 17.33
C LEU A 144 6.06 9.89 17.87
N ARG A 145 5.80 9.80 19.18
CA ARG A 145 4.62 10.40 19.81
C ARG A 145 4.55 11.91 19.61
N GLY A 146 3.41 12.40 19.14
CA GLY A 146 3.21 13.82 18.86
C GLY A 146 3.85 14.31 17.56
N VAL A 147 4.34 13.45 16.66
CA VAL A 147 4.53 13.85 15.26
C VAL A 147 3.15 13.95 14.62
N PRO A 148 2.80 15.07 13.96
CA PRO A 148 1.55 15.17 13.20
C PRO A 148 1.50 14.08 12.11
N MET A 149 0.46 13.25 12.13
CA MET A 149 0.28 12.17 11.16
C MET A 149 -0.66 12.61 10.02
N SER A 150 -0.47 12.02 8.84
CA SER A 150 -1.30 12.27 7.64
C SER A 150 -1.29 13.73 7.17
N GLN A 151 -0.15 14.41 7.30
CA GLN A 151 0.13 15.73 6.72
C GLN A 151 1.22 15.61 5.66
N ASP A 152 1.28 16.57 4.73
CA ASP A 152 2.31 16.63 3.69
C ASP A 152 3.69 17.02 4.23
N ASP A 153 3.79 17.42 5.50
CA ASP A 153 5.03 17.69 6.22
C ASP A 153 5.38 16.64 7.29
N THR A 154 4.58 15.57 7.45
CA THR A 154 4.78 14.54 8.48
C THR A 154 6.20 13.98 8.48
N GLY A 155 6.71 13.61 7.31
CA GLY A 155 8.05 13.05 7.13
C GLY A 155 9.15 14.07 7.43
N ALA A 156 8.97 15.33 7.03
CA ALA A 156 9.91 16.40 7.35
C ALA A 156 9.98 16.65 8.87
N VAL A 157 8.83 16.64 9.56
CA VAL A 157 8.76 16.79 11.02
C VAL A 157 9.39 15.59 11.73
N GLN A 158 9.11 14.36 11.27
CA GLN A 158 9.73 13.15 11.82
C GLN A 158 11.25 13.17 11.65
N PHE A 159 11.75 13.49 10.45
CA PHE A 159 13.19 13.58 10.18
C PHE A 159 13.87 14.67 11.03
N ALA A 160 13.24 15.84 11.17
CA ALA A 160 13.72 16.92 12.04
C ALA A 160 13.77 16.50 13.51
N ARG A 161 12.84 15.65 13.96
CA ARG A 161 12.83 15.11 15.32
C ARG A 161 14.00 14.15 15.58
N LEU A 162 14.28 13.26 14.63
CA LEU A 162 15.42 12.31 14.73
C LEU A 162 16.74 13.07 14.80
N THR A 163 16.96 13.99 13.85
CA THR A 163 18.19 14.81 13.81
C THR A 163 18.28 15.79 14.99
N GLY A 164 17.16 16.35 15.44
CA GLY A 164 17.08 17.19 16.63
C GLY A 164 17.39 16.47 17.93
N ALA A 165 17.22 15.15 17.97
CA ALA A 165 17.66 14.30 19.08
C ALA A 165 19.17 13.96 19.02
N GLY A 166 19.88 14.42 17.99
CA GLY A 166 21.32 14.21 17.82
C GLY A 166 21.71 12.89 17.17
N LEU A 167 20.76 12.16 16.57
CA LEU A 167 21.01 10.90 15.89
C LEU A 167 21.74 11.11 14.56
N ASP A 168 22.66 10.20 14.22
CA ASP A 168 23.14 10.05 12.85
C ASP A 168 22.08 9.34 12.00
N VAL A 169 21.46 10.07 11.06
CA VAL A 169 20.32 9.59 10.28
C VAL A 169 20.74 9.37 8.83
N GLY A 170 20.73 8.10 8.40
CA GLY A 170 20.80 7.74 6.99
C GLY A 170 19.45 7.92 6.31
N VAL A 171 19.46 8.24 5.00
CA VAL A 171 18.25 8.39 4.20
C VAL A 171 18.21 7.27 3.16
N LEU A 172 17.14 6.48 3.18
CA LEU A 172 16.85 5.47 2.17
C LEU A 172 16.25 6.14 0.92
N GLU A 173 16.05 5.36 -0.14
CA GLU A 173 15.37 5.89 -1.32
C GLU A 173 13.93 6.35 -1.00
N THR A 174 13.50 7.39 -1.71
CA THR A 174 12.11 7.85 -1.64
C THR A 174 11.22 6.87 -2.40
N LEU A 175 10.16 6.38 -1.77
CA LEU A 175 9.15 5.54 -2.42
C LEU A 175 7.80 6.26 -2.53
N LEU A 176 6.95 5.77 -3.44
CA LEU A 176 5.58 6.23 -3.63
C LEU A 176 4.60 5.34 -2.88
N ASP A 177 3.90 5.90 -1.89
CA ASP A 177 2.76 5.23 -1.26
C ASP A 177 1.57 5.21 -2.24
N VAL A 178 0.97 4.04 -2.43
CA VAL A 178 -0.14 3.89 -3.38
C VAL A 178 -1.45 4.37 -2.76
N ASP A 179 -1.88 5.61 -2.96
CA ASP A 179 -3.16 6.08 -2.40
C ASP A 179 -4.23 6.34 -3.48
N THR A 180 -3.80 6.83 -4.65
CA THR A 180 -4.67 7.17 -5.78
C THR A 180 -4.46 6.26 -6.99
N VAL A 181 -5.37 6.33 -7.96
CA VAL A 181 -5.25 5.53 -9.20
C VAL A 181 -3.97 5.85 -9.98
N PRO A 182 -3.58 7.14 -10.17
CA PRO A 182 -2.27 7.45 -10.76
C PRO A 182 -1.09 6.83 -10.02
N ASP A 183 -1.14 6.77 -8.69
CA ASP A 183 -0.07 6.13 -7.91
C ASP A 183 -0.03 4.62 -8.18
N ALA A 184 -1.21 3.99 -8.22
CA ALA A 184 -1.34 2.57 -8.48
C ALA A 184 -0.82 2.21 -9.89
N GLU A 185 -1.15 2.99 -10.91
CA GLU A 185 -0.65 2.82 -12.27
C GLU A 185 0.88 2.97 -12.35
N ARG A 186 1.43 4.01 -11.69
CA ARG A 186 2.89 4.24 -11.63
C ARG A 186 3.60 3.07 -10.96
N VAL A 187 3.12 2.64 -9.79
CA VAL A 187 3.73 1.55 -9.04
C VAL A 187 3.58 0.21 -9.76
N ALA A 188 2.43 -0.08 -10.36
CA ALA A 188 2.23 -1.30 -11.15
C ALA A 188 3.21 -1.39 -12.34
N ALA A 189 3.58 -0.25 -12.94
CA ALA A 189 4.59 -0.20 -14.00
C ALA A 189 6.02 -0.46 -13.48
N LEU A 190 6.32 -0.13 -12.22
CA LEU A 190 7.62 -0.40 -11.59
C LEU A 190 7.77 -1.88 -11.21
N VAL A 191 6.67 -2.53 -10.78
CA VAL A 191 6.65 -3.93 -10.36
C VAL A 191 5.62 -4.76 -11.14
N PRO A 192 5.77 -4.94 -12.46
CA PRO A 192 4.75 -5.54 -13.32
C PRO A 192 4.46 -7.02 -12.98
N ASP A 193 5.40 -7.71 -12.36
CA ASP A 193 5.28 -9.12 -11.97
C ASP A 193 4.76 -9.31 -10.53
N SER A 194 4.40 -8.23 -9.83
CA SER A 194 3.88 -8.25 -8.46
C SER A 194 2.45 -8.80 -8.37
N ARG A 195 2.01 -9.19 -7.17
CA ARG A 195 0.59 -9.52 -6.93
C ARG A 195 -0.26 -8.26 -7.06
N PHE A 196 0.25 -7.13 -6.60
CA PHE A 196 -0.36 -5.81 -6.70
C PHE A 196 -0.73 -5.44 -8.14
N ALA A 197 0.24 -5.50 -9.08
CA ALA A 197 0.00 -5.15 -10.48
C ALA A 197 -1.05 -6.07 -11.14
N ARG A 198 -1.00 -7.37 -10.85
CA ARG A 198 -2.00 -8.34 -11.33
C ARG A 198 -3.40 -8.06 -10.77
N ALA A 199 -3.50 -7.71 -9.48
CA ALA A 199 -4.76 -7.37 -8.84
C ALA A 199 -5.38 -6.10 -9.45
N LEU A 200 -4.58 -5.05 -9.66
CA LEU A 200 -5.04 -3.81 -10.29
C LEU A 200 -5.59 -4.08 -11.71
N GLN A 201 -4.83 -4.79 -12.53
CA GLN A 201 -5.23 -5.13 -13.90
C GLN A 201 -6.54 -5.95 -13.96
N ALA A 202 -6.73 -6.87 -13.00
CA ALA A 202 -7.95 -7.68 -12.92
C ALA A 202 -9.19 -6.82 -12.61
N GLU A 203 -9.05 -5.82 -11.75
CA GLU A 203 -10.16 -4.90 -11.42
C GLU A 203 -10.49 -3.96 -12.57
N GLU A 204 -9.48 -3.42 -13.26
CA GLU A 204 -9.67 -2.55 -14.43
C GLU A 204 -10.36 -3.30 -15.59
N SER A 205 -9.95 -4.55 -15.82
CA SER A 205 -10.57 -5.42 -16.84
C SER A 205 -12.03 -5.72 -16.53
N SER A 206 -12.36 -5.88 -15.24
CA SER A 206 -13.73 -6.13 -14.76
C SER A 206 -14.62 -4.89 -14.89
N ALA A 207 -14.07 -3.69 -14.60
CA ALA A 207 -14.77 -2.42 -14.76
C ALA A 207 -15.04 -2.09 -16.25
N GLY A 208 -14.09 -2.41 -17.14
CA GLY A 208 -14.27 -2.26 -18.60
C GLY A 208 -15.31 -3.20 -19.20
N SER A 209 -15.46 -4.41 -18.64
CA SER A 209 -16.45 -5.40 -19.11
C SER A 209 -17.89 -5.02 -18.72
N SER A 210 -18.10 -4.33 -17.59
CA SER A 210 -19.44 -3.89 -17.17
C SER A 210 -19.95 -2.63 -17.92
N ALA A 211 -19.11 -1.99 -18.74
CA ALA A 211 -19.44 -0.76 -19.46
C ALA A 211 -19.89 -0.95 -20.92
N ALA A 212 -20.04 -2.20 -21.40
CA ALA A 212 -20.54 -2.44 -22.75
C ALA A 212 -22.06 -2.15 -22.86
N PRO A 213 -22.52 -1.21 -23.71
CA PRO A 213 -23.94 -1.00 -23.91
C PRO A 213 -24.54 -2.20 -24.66
N SER A 214 -25.69 -2.68 -24.17
CA SER A 214 -26.52 -3.66 -24.87
C SER A 214 -26.91 -3.13 -26.25
N SER A 215 -26.26 -3.64 -27.29
CA SER A 215 -26.71 -3.48 -28.67
C SER A 215 -27.98 -4.31 -28.87
N SER A 216 -29.13 -3.70 -28.59
CA SER A 216 -30.44 -4.23 -28.98
C SER A 216 -31.28 -3.13 -29.62
N ALA A 217 -31.15 -3.00 -30.95
CA ALA A 217 -32.28 -2.66 -31.82
C ALA A 217 -31.91 -2.96 -33.28
N ARG A 218 -32.02 -4.23 -33.66
CA ARG A 218 -32.42 -4.55 -35.03
C ARG A 218 -33.87 -4.08 -35.19
N SER A 219 -34.09 -2.99 -35.91
CA SER A 219 -35.38 -2.72 -36.54
C SER A 219 -35.13 -2.52 -38.03
N SER A 220 -35.21 -3.63 -38.77
CA SER A 220 -35.41 -3.60 -40.21
C SER A 220 -36.88 -3.87 -40.50
N PHE A 221 -37.42 -3.10 -41.44
CA PHE A 221 -38.61 -3.30 -42.27
C PHE A 221 -39.77 -2.33 -42.05
N ALA A 222 -39.75 -1.26 -42.85
CA ALA A 222 -40.91 -0.85 -43.64
C ALA A 222 -40.41 -0.11 -44.91
N ARG A 223 -40.09 -0.86 -45.97
CA ARG A 223 -40.04 -0.32 -47.33
C ARG A 223 -41.49 -0.25 -47.83
N SER A 224 -42.04 0.94 -48.00
CA SER A 224 -43.21 1.15 -48.84
C SER A 224 -42.73 1.65 -50.20
N SER A 225 -42.86 0.80 -51.21
CA SER A 225 -42.71 1.18 -52.61
C SER A 225 -43.98 0.76 -53.36
N PHE A 226 -44.55 1.76 -54.05
CA PHE A 226 -45.55 1.69 -55.11
C PHE A 226 -45.44 0.45 -56.01
N THR A 227 -46.55 -0.19 -56.41
CA THR A 227 -47.09 -0.13 -57.79
C THR A 227 -48.45 -0.86 -57.96
N THR A 228 -49.38 -0.15 -58.59
CA THR A 228 -50.33 -0.56 -59.65
C THR A 228 -50.84 -2.01 -59.74
N THR A 229 -52.16 -2.17 -59.65
CA THR A 229 -52.89 -3.18 -60.44
C THR A 229 -54.10 -2.51 -61.07
N GLY A 230 -54.12 -2.47 -62.40
CA GLY A 230 -55.30 -2.11 -63.18
C GLY A 230 -56.28 -3.27 -63.27
N GLY A 231 -57.56 -2.98 -63.49
CA GLY A 231 -58.58 -4.00 -63.73
C GLY A 231 -60.03 -3.50 -63.80
N THR A 232 -60.42 -3.05 -64.99
CA THR A 232 -61.77 -3.14 -65.62
C THR A 232 -63.01 -2.51 -64.96
N ARG A 233 -63.69 -1.62 -65.71
CA ARG A 233 -65.08 -1.79 -66.18
C ARG A 233 -65.48 -0.70 -67.20
N SER A 234 -66.06 -1.21 -68.31
CA SER A 234 -66.96 -0.59 -69.31
C SER A 234 -66.53 0.65 -70.09
#